data_AF-A0A8S0TL58-F1
#
_entry.id   AF-A0A8S0TL58-F1
#
_cell.length_a   1.000
_cell.length_b   1.000
_cell.length_c   1.000
_cell.angle_alpha   90.00
_cell.angle_beta   90.00
_cell.angle_gamma   90.00
#
_symmetry.space_group_name_H-M   'P 1'
#
loop_
_entity.id
_entity.type
_entity.pdbx_description
1 polymer ?
#
loop_
_entity_poly.entity_id
_entity_poly.type
_entity_poly.pdbx_seq_one_letter_code
_entity_poly.pdbx_strand_id
1 'polypeptide(L)'
;MAHYKFQVKNECSPVQNLLFSDCKLAINDLTNHIYNVPWDIILIDGPRGYFPAAPGRMAAIFTAGVLARSKRGGVDKTHVFIHEIAREVEKLCSDEFLCRDNLEETRENLGHFVVSKRTAARGFEFCTTPIHLSHRN
;
A
#
# COMPACT_ATOMS: atom_id res chain seq x y z
N MET A 1 -16.40 -6.05 19.68
CA MET A 1 -15.93 -5.14 18.61
C MET A 1 -14.48 -4.68 18.79
N ALA A 2 -14.03 -4.27 19.98
CA ALA A 2 -12.62 -3.88 20.21
C ALA A 2 -11.60 -5.01 19.93
N HIS A 3 -11.91 -6.24 20.34
CA HIS A 3 -11.06 -7.42 20.11
C HIS A 3 -10.88 -7.77 18.62
N TYR A 4 -11.97 -7.69 17.85
CA TYR A 4 -11.96 -7.89 16.39
C TYR A 4 -11.16 -6.79 15.66
N LYS A 5 -11.35 -5.52 16.07
CA LYS A 5 -10.60 -4.38 15.52
C LYS A 5 -9.10 -4.47 15.85
N PHE A 6 -8.74 -5.10 16.97
CA PHE A 6 -7.36 -5.36 17.37
C PHE A 6 -6.74 -6.56 16.64
N GLN A 7 -7.49 -7.64 16.40
CA GLN A 7 -7.03 -8.77 15.59
C GLN A 7 -6.78 -8.36 14.13
N VAL A 8 -7.68 -7.60 13.52
CA VAL A 8 -7.49 -7.04 12.16
C VAL A 8 -6.25 -6.13 12.08
N LYS A 9 -5.95 -5.37 13.15
CA LYS A 9 -4.72 -4.57 13.26
C LYS A 9 -3.44 -5.41 13.27
N ASN A 10 -3.49 -6.65 13.74
CA ASN A 10 -2.33 -7.53 13.79
C ASN A 10 -2.16 -8.34 12.50
N GLU A 11 -3.23 -8.55 11.73
CA GLU A 11 -3.17 -9.30 10.46
C GLU A 11 -2.48 -8.49 9.36
N CYS A 12 -2.81 -7.21 9.22
CA CYS A 12 -2.33 -6.34 8.15
C CYS A 12 -1.42 -5.24 8.72
N SER A 13 -0.12 -5.35 8.49
CA SER A 13 0.89 -4.42 9.03
C SER A 13 1.82 -3.88 7.93
N PRO A 14 2.43 -2.69 8.14
CA PRO A 14 3.26 -2.03 7.13
C PRO A 14 4.59 -2.73 6.83
N VAL A 15 5.09 -3.53 7.76
CA VAL A 15 6.30 -4.33 7.59
C VAL A 15 5.98 -5.75 8.01
N GLN A 16 5.84 -6.64 7.03
CA GLN A 16 5.53 -8.05 7.24
C GLN A 16 6.06 -8.93 6.12
N ASN A 17 6.07 -10.24 6.37
CA ASN A 17 6.32 -11.25 5.36
C ASN A 17 5.00 -11.58 4.63
N LEU A 18 4.86 -11.10 3.40
CA LEU A 18 3.66 -11.30 2.59
C LEU A 18 3.41 -12.77 2.24
N LEU A 19 4.47 -13.58 2.08
CA LEU A 19 4.35 -15.01 1.74
C LEU A 19 3.63 -15.82 2.82
N PHE A 20 3.71 -15.39 4.08
CA PHE A 20 3.07 -16.06 5.22
C PHE A 20 2.09 -15.14 5.96
N SER A 21 1.51 -14.15 5.26
CA SER A 21 0.59 -13.20 5.88
C SER A 21 -0.84 -13.75 5.92
N ASP A 22 -1.49 -13.63 7.07
CA ASP A 22 -2.93 -13.88 7.25
C ASP A 22 -3.81 -12.69 6.79
N CYS A 23 -3.21 -11.58 6.36
CA CYS A 23 -3.93 -10.42 5.86
C CYS A 23 -4.65 -10.75 4.55
N LYS A 24 -5.99 -10.62 4.54
CA LYS A 24 -6.80 -10.84 3.33
C LYS A 24 -6.52 -9.89 2.16
N LEU A 25 -5.79 -8.80 2.40
CA LEU A 25 -5.34 -7.86 1.37
C LEU A 25 -3.96 -8.21 0.79
N ALA A 26 -3.21 -9.11 1.43
CA ALA A 26 -1.90 -9.52 0.96
C ALA A 26 -2.04 -10.44 -0.26
N ILE A 27 -1.37 -10.09 -1.35
CA ILE A 27 -1.21 -10.99 -2.50
C ILE A 27 -0.05 -11.94 -2.17
N ASN A 28 -0.39 -13.15 -1.70
CA ASN A 28 0.54 -14.14 -1.14
C ASN A 28 0.79 -15.36 -2.06
N ASP A 29 0.25 -15.33 -3.27
CA ASP A 29 0.34 -16.39 -4.30
C ASP A 29 1.33 -16.06 -5.43
N LEU A 30 2.18 -15.05 -5.25
CA LEU A 30 3.26 -14.73 -6.19
C LEU A 30 4.42 -15.71 -6.04
N THR A 31 5.23 -15.84 -7.10
CA THR A 31 6.45 -16.66 -7.04
C THR A 31 7.40 -16.13 -5.95
N ASN A 32 7.96 -17.02 -5.12
CA ASN A 32 8.74 -16.67 -3.91
C ASN A 32 9.82 -15.58 -4.10
N HIS A 33 10.48 -15.53 -5.26
CA HIS A 33 11.53 -14.55 -5.52
C HIS A 33 11.00 -13.11 -5.56
N ILE A 34 9.74 -12.89 -5.94
CA ILE A 34 9.10 -11.58 -6.08
C ILE A 34 9.06 -10.81 -4.74
N TYR A 35 8.87 -11.53 -3.62
CA TYR A 35 8.85 -10.92 -2.29
C TYR A 35 10.21 -10.39 -1.82
N ASN A 36 11.30 -10.85 -2.42
CA ASN A 36 12.67 -10.47 -2.06
C ASN A 36 13.29 -9.47 -3.04
N VAL A 37 12.60 -9.11 -4.12
CA VAL A 37 13.09 -8.10 -5.06
C VAL A 37 13.13 -6.73 -4.36
N PRO A 38 14.27 -6.02 -4.38
CA PRO A 38 14.37 -4.67 -3.84
C PRO A 38 13.79 -3.66 -4.83
N TRP A 39 12.46 -3.66 -4.98
CA TRP A 39 11.74 -2.84 -5.96
C TRP A 39 12.13 -1.35 -5.87
N ASP A 40 12.61 -0.79 -6.97
CA ASP A 40 12.79 0.67 -7.12
C ASP A 40 11.49 1.35 -7.57
N ILE A 41 10.73 0.66 -8.42
CA ILE A 41 9.47 1.14 -9.00
C ILE A 41 8.43 0.02 -8.95
N ILE A 42 7.21 0.37 -8.56
CA ILE A 42 6.03 -0.50 -8.64
C ILE A 42 4.94 0.28 -9.40
N LEU A 43 4.42 -0.31 -10.48
CA LEU A 43 3.29 0.23 -11.23
C LEU A 43 2.06 -0.63 -10.94
N ILE A 44 1.00 0.01 -10.45
CA ILE A 44 -0.29 -0.61 -10.19
C ILE A 44 -1.24 -0.17 -11.29
N ASP A 45 -1.46 -1.08 -12.23
CA ASP A 45 -2.42 -0.94 -13.31
C ASP A 45 -3.40 -2.13 -13.29
N GLY A 46 -4.59 -1.91 -13.82
CA GLY A 46 -5.65 -2.92 -13.87
C GLY A 46 -6.71 -2.56 -14.90
N PRO A 47 -7.70 -3.43 -15.15
CA PRO A 47 -8.79 -3.14 -16.06
C PRO A 47 -9.53 -1.87 -15.61
N ARG A 48 -9.95 -1.03 -16.56
CA ARG A 48 -10.77 0.14 -16.24
C ARG A 48 -12.06 -0.31 -15.58
N GLY A 49 -12.36 0.25 -14.41
CA GLY A 49 -13.55 -0.11 -13.64
C GLY A 49 -14.36 1.12 -13.29
N TYR A 50 -15.51 1.31 -13.94
CA TYR A 50 -16.45 2.40 -13.58
C TYR A 50 -17.77 1.86 -13.01
N PHE A 51 -17.82 0.57 -12.66
CA PHE A 51 -19.01 -0.09 -12.14
C PHE A 51 -18.71 -0.84 -10.83
N PRO A 52 -19.70 -1.01 -9.93
CA PRO A 52 -19.48 -1.57 -8.58
C PRO A 52 -18.86 -2.97 -8.55
N ALA A 53 -19.08 -3.78 -9.59
CA ALA A 53 -18.54 -5.14 -9.69
C ALA A 53 -17.14 -5.22 -10.33
N ALA A 54 -16.57 -4.09 -10.77
CA ALA A 54 -15.23 -4.10 -11.36
C ALA A 54 -14.19 -4.41 -10.27
N PRO A 55 -13.20 -5.27 -10.54
CA PRO A 55 -12.12 -5.53 -9.61
C PRO A 55 -11.42 -4.22 -9.20
N GLY A 56 -11.26 -4.01 -7.90
CA GLY A 56 -10.52 -2.87 -7.36
C GLY A 56 -9.01 -3.16 -7.24
N ARG A 57 -8.24 -2.12 -6.90
CA ARG A 57 -6.77 -2.24 -6.74
C ARG A 57 -6.29 -2.29 -5.29
N MET A 58 -7.22 -2.41 -4.33
CA MET A 58 -6.93 -2.36 -2.89
C MET A 58 -5.82 -3.34 -2.45
N ALA A 59 -5.91 -4.61 -2.84
CA ALA A 59 -4.92 -5.63 -2.48
C ALA A 59 -3.54 -5.33 -3.11
N ALA A 60 -3.51 -4.84 -4.35
CA ALA A 60 -2.28 -4.45 -5.02
C ALA A 60 -1.63 -3.22 -4.36
N ILE A 61 -2.44 -2.22 -3.98
CA ILE A 61 -1.97 -1.01 -3.26
C ILE A 61 -1.39 -1.38 -1.91
N PHE A 62 -2.10 -2.21 -1.13
CA PHE A 62 -1.61 -2.74 0.14
C PHE A 62 -0.28 -3.49 -0.03
N THR A 63 -0.25 -4.45 -0.96
CA THR A 63 0.92 -5.29 -1.22
C THR A 63 2.13 -4.45 -1.65
N ALA A 64 1.94 -3.47 -2.53
CA ALA A 64 2.99 -2.55 -2.94
C ALA A 64 3.53 -1.72 -1.76
N GLY A 65 2.65 -1.26 -0.89
CA GLY A 65 3.02 -0.54 0.33
C GLY A 65 3.88 -1.39 1.27
N VAL A 66 3.56 -2.67 1.43
CA VAL A 66 4.34 -3.61 2.24
C VAL A 66 5.67 -3.96 1.55
N LEU A 67 5.67 -4.27 0.25
CA LEU A 67 6.90 -4.56 -0.51
C LEU A 67 7.90 -3.39 -0.42
N ALA A 68 7.42 -2.17 -0.63
CA ALA A 68 8.24 -0.96 -0.54
C ALA A 68 8.89 -0.79 0.84
N ARG A 69 8.17 -1.15 1.91
CA ARG A 69 8.61 -0.95 3.30
C ARG A 69 9.46 -2.11 3.82
N SER A 70 9.14 -3.35 3.44
CA SER A 70 9.79 -4.59 3.88
C SER A 70 11.03 -4.98 3.07
N LYS A 71 11.32 -4.30 1.95
CA LYS A 71 12.44 -4.68 1.06
C LYS A 71 13.79 -4.69 1.78
N ARG A 72 14.62 -5.67 1.41
CA ARG A 72 15.97 -5.84 1.93
C ARG A 72 16.98 -5.39 0.88
N GLY A 73 17.76 -4.36 1.19
CA GLY A 73 18.70 -3.78 0.24
C GLY A 73 18.05 -2.90 -0.83
N GLY A 74 18.82 -2.55 -1.86
CA GLY A 74 18.44 -1.55 -2.87
C GLY A 74 18.42 -0.12 -2.34
N VAL A 75 17.88 0.80 -3.13
CA VAL A 75 17.72 2.21 -2.72
C VAL A 75 16.65 2.36 -1.64
N ASP A 76 16.74 3.40 -0.81
CA ASP A 76 15.86 3.57 0.35
C ASP A 76 14.39 3.84 -0.02
N LYS A 77 14.16 4.38 -1.21
CA LYS A 77 12.85 4.79 -1.69
C LYS A 77 12.31 3.82 -2.73
N THR A 78 11.00 3.70 -2.81
CA THR A 78 10.28 2.97 -3.85
C THR A 78 9.25 3.90 -4.45
N HIS A 79 9.26 4.07 -5.76
CA HIS A 79 8.27 4.85 -6.48
C HIS A 79 7.07 3.96 -6.77
N VAL A 80 5.89 4.33 -6.27
CA VAL A 80 4.66 3.59 -6.48
C VAL A 80 3.72 4.45 -7.32
N PHE A 81 3.37 3.95 -8.51
CA PHE A 81 2.45 4.62 -9.42
C PHE A 81 1.12 3.88 -9.41
N ILE A 82 0.02 4.60 -9.22
CA ILE A 82 -1.34 4.03 -9.22
C ILE A 82 -2.15 4.67 -10.33
N HIS A 83 -2.57 3.87 -11.29
CA HIS A 83 -3.54 4.28 -12.29
C HIS A 83 -4.98 4.21 -11.72
N GLU A 84 -5.85 5.09 -12.19
CA GLU A 84 -7.23 5.27 -11.70
C GLU A 84 -7.35 5.84 -10.29
N ILE A 85 -6.40 6.70 -9.88
CA ILE A 85 -6.36 7.26 -8.53
C ILE A 85 -7.55 8.17 -8.19
N ALA A 86 -8.30 8.65 -9.18
CA ALA A 86 -9.49 9.47 -8.96
C ALA A 86 -10.69 8.67 -8.39
N ARG A 87 -10.66 7.33 -8.42
CA ARG A 87 -11.70 6.50 -7.82
C ARG A 87 -11.59 6.53 -6.29
N GLU A 88 -12.74 6.61 -5.62
CA GLU A 88 -12.80 6.78 -4.16
C GLU A 88 -12.07 5.68 -3.39
N VAL A 89 -12.26 4.41 -3.78
CA VAL A 89 -11.62 3.27 -3.12
C VAL A 89 -10.11 3.31 -3.30
N GLU A 90 -9.64 3.51 -4.54
CA GLU A 90 -8.22 3.63 -4.86
C GLU A 90 -7.57 4.78 -4.09
N LYS A 91 -8.21 5.94 -4.04
CA LYS A 91 -7.74 7.11 -3.29
C LYS A 91 -7.67 6.82 -1.79
N LEU A 92 -8.72 6.24 -1.22
CA LEU A 92 -8.76 5.91 0.21
C LEU A 92 -7.68 4.90 0.58
N CYS A 93 -7.53 3.83 -0.22
CA CYS A 93 -6.53 2.80 0.01
C CYS A 93 -5.10 3.32 -0.20
N SER A 94 -4.87 4.21 -1.18
CA SER A 94 -3.56 4.82 -1.37
C SER A 94 -3.21 5.75 -0.21
N ASP A 95 -4.16 6.57 0.24
CA ASP A 95 -3.97 7.49 1.34
C ASP A 95 -3.69 6.73 2.66
N GLU A 96 -4.31 5.55 2.87
CA GLU A 96 -4.09 4.67 4.03
C GLU A 96 -2.79 3.86 3.95
N PHE A 97 -2.54 3.13 2.86
CA PHE A 97 -1.45 2.15 2.81
C PHE A 97 -0.14 2.72 2.25
N LEU A 98 -0.20 3.78 1.44
CA LEU A 98 0.99 4.48 0.94
C LEU A 98 1.26 5.78 1.70
N CYS A 99 0.28 6.26 2.48
CA CYS A 99 0.29 7.55 3.17
C CYS A 99 0.18 8.73 2.23
N ARG A 100 -0.81 9.59 2.49
CA ARG A 100 -1.01 10.85 1.77
C ARG A 100 0.26 11.70 1.75
N ASP A 101 1.01 11.73 2.85
CA ASP A 101 2.25 12.50 2.99
C ASP A 101 3.38 12.02 2.04
N ASN A 102 3.27 10.81 1.48
CA ASN A 102 4.19 10.29 0.48
C ASN A 102 3.73 10.55 -0.97
N LEU A 103 2.58 11.21 -1.19
CA LEU A 103 2.12 11.56 -2.53
C LEU A 103 2.92 12.77 -3.04
N GLU A 104 3.75 12.54 -4.06
CA GLU A 104 4.57 13.59 -4.68
C GLU A 104 3.75 14.37 -5.73
N GLU A 105 3.05 13.65 -6.61
CA GLU A 105 2.21 14.28 -7.63
C GLU A 105 1.01 13.43 -8.04
N THR A 106 0.03 14.09 -8.62
CA THR A 106 -1.06 13.46 -9.38
C THR A 106 -1.13 14.11 -10.75
N ARG A 107 -1.05 13.29 -11.81
CA ARG A 107 -1.17 13.74 -13.21
C ARG A 107 -2.33 13.01 -13.83
N GLU A 108 -3.36 13.76 -14.24
CA GLU A 108 -4.61 13.20 -14.76
C GLU A 108 -5.20 12.18 -13.77
N ASN A 109 -5.07 10.89 -14.08
CA ASN A 109 -5.60 9.79 -13.28
C ASN A 109 -4.50 8.86 -12.74
N LEU A 110 -3.26 9.35 -12.70
CA LEU A 110 -2.07 8.65 -12.21
C LEU A 110 -1.57 9.33 -10.93
N GLY A 111 -1.56 8.60 -9.82
CA GLY A 111 -0.95 9.03 -8.56
C GLY A 111 0.49 8.52 -8.45
N HIS A 112 1.43 9.37 -8.05
CA HIS A 112 2.83 9.02 -7.81
C HIS A 112 3.18 9.19 -6.34
N PHE A 113 3.50 8.07 -5.67
CA PHE A 113 3.94 8.02 -4.29
C PHE A 113 5.42 7.66 -4.19
N VAL A 114 6.11 8.20 -3.20
CA VAL A 114 7.49 7.85 -2.87
C VAL A 114 7.55 7.27 -1.46
N VAL A 115 7.62 5.96 -1.37
CA VAL A 115 7.53 5.22 -0.10
C VAL A 115 8.93 4.81 0.35
N SER A 116 9.31 5.21 1.57
CA SER A 116 10.60 4.83 2.16
C SER A 116 10.55 3.45 2.82
N LYS A 117 11.65 2.70 2.72
CA LYS A 117 11.83 1.45 3.46
C LYS A 117 11.77 1.69 4.97
N ARG A 118 11.31 0.72 5.75
CA ARG A 118 11.26 0.79 7.22
C ARG A 118 12.10 -0.32 7.85
N THR A 119 13.07 0.05 8.69
CA THR A 119 13.77 -0.93 9.55
C THR A 119 12.84 -1.35 10.69
N ALA A 120 12.50 -2.66 10.77
CA ALA A 120 11.67 -3.34 11.77
C ALA A 120 10.85 -2.43 12.71
N ALA A 121 9.56 -2.31 12.42
CA ALA A 121 8.65 -1.29 12.94
C ALA A 121 8.49 -1.28 14.47
N ARG A 122 8.50 -0.08 15.06
CA ARG A 122 7.60 0.22 16.18
C ARG A 122 6.25 0.60 15.56
N GLY A 123 5.20 -0.20 15.79
CA GLY A 123 3.81 0.17 15.47
C GLY A 123 3.17 -0.58 14.29
N PHE A 124 1.85 -0.66 14.34
CA PHE A 124 0.98 -1.28 13.33
C PHE A 124 0.45 -0.26 12.31
N GLU A 125 0.69 1.02 12.56
CA GLU A 125 0.22 2.11 11.70
C GLU A 125 1.07 2.23 10.43
N PHE A 126 0.39 2.33 9.29
CA PHE A 126 1.02 2.63 8.00
C PHE A 126 1.56 4.06 7.97
N CYS A 127 0.78 5.00 8.50
CA CYS A 127 1.06 6.44 8.47
C CYS A 127 1.16 7.00 9.89
N THR A 128 2.10 7.93 10.09
CA THR A 128 2.32 8.61 11.38
C THR A 128 1.27 9.68 11.65
N THR A 129 0.66 10.20 10.59
CA THR A 129 -0.40 11.22 10.61
C THR A 129 -1.76 10.56 10.35
N PRO A 130 -2.76 10.77 11.23
CA PRO A 130 -4.12 10.28 11.01
C PRO A 130 -4.75 10.90 9.74
N ILE A 131 -5.46 10.09 8.94
CA ILE A 131 -6.14 10.52 7.70
C ILE A 131 -7.08 11.72 7.91
N HIS A 132 -7.76 11.81 9.06
CA HIS A 132 -8.66 12.95 9.35
C HIS A 132 -7.94 14.31 9.47
N LEU A 133 -6.62 14.32 9.63
CA LEU A 133 -5.82 15.54 9.66
C LEU A 133 -5.24 15.89 8.28
N SER A 134 -5.14 14.94 7.34
CA SER A 134 -4.59 15.18 6.00
C SER A 134 -5.59 15.74 4.99
N HIS A 135 -6.90 15.67 5.26
CA HIS A 135 -7.96 16.26 4.41
C HIS A 135 -8.29 17.73 4.71
N ARG A 136 -7.53 18.41 5.58
CA ARG A 136 -7.81 19.78 6.03
C ARG A 136 -7.05 20.89 5.31
N ASN A 137 -6.28 20.56 4.28
CA ASN A 137 -5.56 21.50 3.43
C ASN A 137 -6.04 21.43 1.98
#